data_AF-A0A813AMQ2-F1
#
_entry.id   AF-A0A813AMQ2-F1
#
_cell.length_a   1.000
_cell.length_b   1.000
_cell.length_c   1.000
_cell.angle_alpha   90.00
_cell.angle_beta   90.00
_cell.angle_gamma   90.00
#
_symmetry.space_group_name_H-M   'P 1'
#
loop_
_entity.id
_entity.type
_entity.pdbx_description
1 polymer ?
#
loop_
_entity_poly.entity_id
_entity_poly.type
_entity_poly.pdbx_seq_one_letter_code
_entity_poly.pdbx_strand_id
1 'polypeptide(L)'
;MERRVPVQHFFDGFRTSHEVNKIKLIDYNTMKSFINWDAVKEHHDLAMNPRHPHVQGTSQGPDIFFQCVEAGNSFYDGLADLFEEKGKLVQEQTGLHFALYGYEGHPEAKHVIVVMGSAAVTCGETAMFLSKHKGQRVGVLKVRLFRPWDCSRFLAALPKTTERICVLDRTKEQGSQGEPLLLEVASMLHASAHSEIVVVGGRYGLGSKEFTPNMVLSVFENLAKAYFEYDAKKSGGVTISHLRFGPKPIHAPYNVRAADYMAIHKSSYVHNYDMTRYLKQNAVCVINCSWDVKDLEQQLPAKMRRDLAEKKAKLFIIDATKIAVKAGLGKRINMIMQTVFFKLSAVMPYEEAVEMLKKSIKKMYGKKGDKVVKMNIDGVDASIAGIVECEVPAAWASLAVDTEASDAKTSTVAYAKGPRMFPEVQNASQFAAQVQKPCNNLDGNSLPVSAFVPGGRVPCGTSQYEKRGIAIQVPKVDMDKCTQCNKCSLICPHAAVRPFLMTSQELGK
;
A
#
# COMPACT_ATOMS: atom_id res chain seq x y z
N MET A 1 25.31 19.47 29.14
CA MET A 1 25.96 19.56 30.47
C MET A 1 24.96 19.85 31.57
N GLU A 2 24.06 20.82 31.41
CA GLU A 2 23.08 21.24 32.44
C GLU A 2 22.25 20.09 33.04
N ARG A 3 21.83 19.12 32.23
CA ARG A 3 21.09 17.93 32.70
C ARG A 3 21.94 16.66 32.80
N ARG A 4 23.22 16.71 32.41
CA ARG A 4 24.17 15.57 32.42
C ARG A 4 23.73 14.32 31.65
N VAL A 5 22.69 14.43 30.83
CA VAL A 5 22.25 13.38 29.91
C VAL A 5 23.04 13.48 28.60
N PRO A 6 23.68 12.39 28.11
CA PRO A 6 24.32 12.38 26.81
C PRO A 6 23.27 12.51 25.70
N VAL A 7 23.57 13.32 24.68
CA VAL A 7 22.64 13.59 23.57
C VAL A 7 23.21 12.99 22.28
N GLN A 8 22.44 12.11 21.66
CA GLN A 8 22.74 11.63 20.31
C GLN A 8 22.02 12.52 19.29
N HIS A 9 22.75 13.46 18.70
CA HIS A 9 22.27 14.18 17.52
C HIS A 9 22.52 13.35 16.27
N PHE A 10 21.48 13.09 15.49
CA PHE A 10 21.57 12.30 14.27
C PHE A 10 20.82 12.97 13.11
N PHE A 11 21.24 12.63 11.90
CA PHE A 11 20.63 13.02 10.65
C PHE A 11 20.87 11.90 9.62
N ASP A 12 20.10 11.92 8.53
CA ASP A 12 20.08 10.81 7.60
C ASP A 12 21.39 10.70 6.79
N GLY A 13 22.00 9.52 6.83
CA GLY A 13 23.22 9.22 6.08
C GLY A 13 23.02 9.36 4.57
N PHE A 14 24.00 9.96 3.90
CA PHE A 14 23.99 10.40 2.50
C PHE A 14 22.95 11.47 2.18
N ARG A 15 21.67 11.19 2.45
CA ARG A 15 20.54 12.05 2.10
C ARG A 15 20.58 13.42 2.77
N THR A 16 21.16 13.53 3.97
CA THR A 16 21.45 14.80 4.62
C THR A 16 22.95 15.00 4.79
N SER A 17 23.69 13.95 5.17
CA SER A 17 25.12 14.09 5.47
C SER A 17 25.99 14.48 4.27
N HIS A 18 25.56 14.20 3.04
CA HIS A 18 26.28 14.53 1.80
C HIS A 18 25.50 15.52 0.91
N GLU A 19 24.37 16.04 1.41
CA GLU A 19 23.59 17.02 0.67
C GLU A 19 24.22 18.41 0.83
N VAL A 20 24.66 19.00 -0.29
CA VAL A 20 25.24 20.35 -0.29
C VAL A 20 24.12 21.37 -0.42
N ASN A 21 23.91 22.16 0.64
CA ASN A 21 22.94 23.25 0.67
C ASN A 21 23.60 24.56 1.09
N LYS A 22 23.03 25.68 0.63
CA LYS A 22 23.35 26.99 1.20
C LYS A 22 22.66 27.12 2.55
N ILE A 23 23.44 27.16 3.63
CA ILE A 23 22.96 27.27 5.00
C ILE A 23 23.41 28.57 5.66
N LYS A 24 22.67 29.02 6.68
CA LYS A 24 23.11 30.08 7.59
C LYS A 24 23.87 29.42 8.74
N LEU A 25 25.17 29.69 8.83
CA LEU A 25 25.98 29.25 9.98
C LEU A 25 25.73 30.17 11.17
N ILE A 26 25.76 29.60 12.36
CA ILE A 26 25.83 30.34 13.62
C ILE A 26 27.32 30.52 13.91
N ASP A 27 27.76 31.73 14.25
CA ASP A 27 29.16 31.98 14.59
C ASP A 27 29.49 31.47 15.99
N TYR A 28 30.78 31.22 16.25
CA TYR A 28 31.21 30.63 17.52
C TYR A 28 31.01 31.55 18.73
N ASN A 29 30.96 32.88 18.56
CA ASN A 29 30.71 33.78 19.68
C ASN A 29 29.23 33.69 20.11
N THR A 30 28.33 33.61 19.13
CA THR A 30 26.91 33.33 19.37
C THR A 30 26.72 31.95 19.99
N MET A 31 27.43 30.90 19.54
CA MET A 31 27.34 29.59 20.19
C MET A 31 27.81 29.63 21.66
N LYS A 32 28.88 30.37 21.96
CA LYS A 32 29.41 30.51 23.33
C LYS A 32 28.43 31.18 24.29
N SER A 33 27.58 32.08 23.80
CA SER A 33 26.59 32.77 24.66
C SER A 33 25.46 31.86 25.12
N PHE A 34 25.24 30.72 24.44
CA PHE A 34 24.23 29.74 24.82
C PHE A 34 24.70 28.73 25.88
N ILE A 35 26.00 28.66 26.12
CA ILE A 35 26.63 27.68 27.02
C ILE A 35 26.46 28.15 28.47
N ASN A 36 25.88 27.29 29.30
CA ASN A 36 25.92 27.45 30.75
C ASN A 36 27.34 27.05 31.26
N TRP A 37 28.19 28.06 31.48
CA TRP A 37 29.57 27.86 31.92
C TRP A 37 29.70 27.35 33.34
N ASP A 38 28.73 27.61 34.21
CA ASP A 38 28.70 27.04 35.56
C ASP A 38 28.51 25.52 35.50
N ALA A 39 27.61 25.03 34.64
CA ALA A 39 27.42 23.61 34.40
C ALA A 39 28.66 22.93 33.77
N VAL A 40 29.42 23.66 32.95
CA VAL A 40 30.71 23.18 32.39
C VAL A 40 31.75 23.06 33.50
N LYS A 41 31.87 24.09 34.35
CA LYS A 41 32.77 24.06 35.51
C LYS A 41 32.42 22.91 36.45
N GLU A 42 31.15 22.73 36.77
CA GLU A 42 30.68 21.63 37.64
C GLU A 42 30.98 20.25 37.04
N HIS A 43 30.87 20.10 35.71
CA HIS A 43 31.28 18.88 35.02
C HIS A 43 32.78 18.60 35.19
N HIS A 44 33.63 19.62 35.12
CA HIS A 44 35.06 19.50 35.39
C HIS A 44 35.36 19.18 36.85
N ASP A 45 34.68 19.83 37.79
CA ASP A 45 34.87 19.60 39.23
C ASP A 45 34.52 18.15 39.63
N LEU A 46 33.64 17.48 38.88
CA LEU A 46 33.24 16.09 39.09
C LEU A 46 34.07 15.07 38.31
N ALA A 47 35.08 15.50 37.56
CA ALA A 47 35.97 14.59 36.85
C ALA A 47 36.78 13.74 37.84
N MET A 48 37.13 12.52 37.42
CA MET A 48 38.04 11.67 38.19
C MET A 48 39.39 12.36 38.34
N ASN A 49 39.77 12.69 39.57
CA ASN A 49 41.01 13.39 39.88
C ASN A 49 41.58 12.91 41.22
N PRO A 50 42.89 12.57 41.31
CA PRO A 50 43.51 12.18 42.57
C PRO A 50 43.44 13.24 43.69
N ARG A 51 43.24 14.53 43.35
CA ARG A 51 43.13 15.63 44.33
C ARG A 51 41.74 15.74 44.97
N HIS A 52 40.72 15.14 44.37
CA HIS A 52 39.35 15.04 44.91
C HIS A 52 38.75 13.69 44.49
N PRO A 53 39.29 12.59 45.06
CA PRO A 53 39.01 11.25 44.57
C PRO A 53 37.58 10.81 44.90
N HIS A 54 37.00 10.04 44.00
CA HIS A 54 35.74 9.34 44.19
C HIS A 54 35.77 8.05 43.35
N VAL A 55 34.87 7.10 43.66
CA VAL A 55 34.75 5.83 42.94
C VAL A 55 33.47 5.84 42.11
N GLN A 56 33.55 5.39 40.85
CA GLN A 56 32.42 5.19 39.95
C GLN A 56 32.44 3.75 39.41
N GLY A 57 31.28 3.20 39.05
CA GLY A 57 31.19 1.84 38.49
C GLY A 57 31.37 0.73 39.53
N THR A 58 30.91 0.94 40.77
CA THR A 58 30.93 -0.07 41.84
C THR A 58 30.06 -1.29 41.49
N SER A 59 30.44 -2.47 41.98
CA SER A 59 29.54 -3.63 42.00
C SER A 59 28.46 -3.47 43.07
N GLN A 60 27.19 -3.62 42.69
CA GLN A 60 26.03 -3.39 43.56
C GLN A 60 25.10 -4.61 43.56
N GLY A 61 24.54 -4.96 44.72
CA GLY A 61 23.59 -6.05 44.88
C GLY A 61 22.14 -5.65 44.55
N PRO A 62 21.21 -6.62 44.51
CA PRO A 62 19.78 -6.36 44.27
C PRO A 62 19.10 -5.47 45.32
N ASP A 63 19.72 -5.33 46.50
CA ASP A 63 19.25 -4.54 47.64
C ASP A 63 19.29 -3.02 47.40
N ILE A 64 20.22 -2.54 46.55
CA ILE A 64 20.40 -1.10 46.27
C ILE A 64 20.38 -0.74 44.78
N PHE A 65 20.63 -1.69 43.87
CA PHE A 65 20.81 -1.38 42.45
C PHE A 65 19.57 -0.72 41.82
N PHE A 66 18.36 -1.19 42.15
CA PHE A 66 17.11 -0.63 41.62
C PHE A 66 16.94 0.85 42.02
N GLN A 67 17.19 1.18 43.29
CA GLN A 67 17.10 2.55 43.81
C GLN A 67 18.16 3.46 43.18
N CYS A 68 19.38 2.96 42.96
CA CYS A 68 20.43 3.71 42.27
C CYS A 68 20.08 4.04 40.82
N VAL A 69 19.42 3.14 40.09
CA VAL A 69 18.94 3.39 38.72
C VAL A 69 17.84 4.44 38.72
N GLU A 70 16.84 4.32 39.59
CA GLU A 70 15.71 5.27 39.69
C GLU A 70 16.15 6.68 40.15
N ALA A 71 17.22 6.79 40.96
CA ALA A 71 17.78 8.09 41.33
C ALA A 71 18.22 8.91 40.09
N GLY A 72 18.53 8.23 38.98
CA GLY A 72 18.88 8.85 37.71
C GLY A 72 17.73 9.59 37.01
N ASN A 73 16.47 9.34 37.41
CA ASN A 73 15.29 9.99 36.81
C ASN A 73 15.35 11.52 36.92
N SER A 74 15.94 12.03 38.01
CA SER A 74 16.11 13.46 38.26
C SER A 74 16.92 14.19 37.16
N PHE A 75 17.77 13.48 36.42
CA PHE A 75 18.50 14.04 35.29
C PHE A 75 17.62 14.21 34.03
N TYR A 76 16.55 13.44 33.91
CA TYR A 76 15.60 13.51 32.79
C TYR A 76 14.45 14.50 33.04
N ASP A 77 14.15 14.80 34.30
CA ASP A 77 13.13 15.79 34.67
C ASP A 77 13.43 17.15 34.02
N GLY A 78 12.44 17.70 33.30
CA GLY A 78 12.58 18.98 32.61
C GLY A 78 13.62 18.98 31.47
N LEU A 79 14.10 17.83 31.00
CA LEU A 79 15.04 17.76 29.88
C LEU A 79 14.40 18.23 28.56
N ALA A 80 13.13 17.87 28.31
CA ALA A 80 12.39 18.38 27.16
C ALA A 80 12.22 19.92 27.22
N ASP A 81 11.93 20.46 28.41
CA ASP A 81 11.83 21.91 28.61
C ASP A 81 13.13 22.62 28.25
N LEU A 82 14.27 22.07 28.70
CA LEU A 82 15.58 22.60 28.37
C LEU A 82 15.86 22.56 26.86
N PHE A 83 15.53 21.47 26.16
CA PHE A 83 15.69 21.41 24.71
C PHE A 83 14.85 22.47 23.98
N GLU A 84 13.62 22.69 24.43
CA GLU A 84 12.73 23.71 23.88
C GLU A 84 13.28 25.13 24.16
N GLU A 85 13.78 25.39 25.38
CA GLU A 85 14.43 26.66 25.75
C GLU A 85 15.65 26.95 24.87
N LYS A 86 16.60 26.00 24.76
CA LYS A 86 17.78 26.17 23.89
C LYS A 86 17.40 26.28 22.42
N GLY A 87 16.35 25.58 22.00
CA GLY A 87 15.77 25.70 20.66
C GLY A 87 15.25 27.11 20.36
N LYS A 88 14.60 27.77 21.33
CA LYS A 88 14.14 29.15 21.19
C LYS A 88 15.29 30.14 21.01
N LEU A 89 16.40 29.98 21.75
CA LEU A 89 17.60 30.81 21.57
C LEU A 89 18.15 30.70 20.14
N VAL A 90 18.19 29.47 19.60
CA VAL A 90 18.59 29.24 18.20
C VAL A 90 17.58 29.86 17.23
N GLN A 91 16.27 29.74 17.50
CA GLN A 91 15.23 30.37 16.70
C GLN A 91 15.36 31.89 16.66
N GLU A 92 15.67 32.56 17.77
CA GLU A 92 15.85 34.01 17.84
C GLU A 92 17.01 34.50 16.96
N GLN A 93 18.12 33.76 16.93
CA GLN A 93 19.30 34.12 16.10
C GLN A 93 19.14 33.77 14.62
N THR A 94 18.41 32.70 14.32
CA THR A 94 18.28 32.18 12.96
C THR A 94 17.02 32.66 12.25
N GLY A 95 15.98 33.02 12.99
CA GLY A 95 14.62 33.24 12.49
C GLY A 95 13.89 31.95 12.12
N LEU A 96 14.49 30.78 12.33
CA LEU A 96 13.92 29.48 11.97
C LEU A 96 13.09 28.94 13.12
N HIS A 97 11.81 28.69 12.85
CA HIS A 97 10.91 28.14 13.85
C HIS A 97 11.40 26.76 14.35
N PHE A 98 11.49 26.63 15.67
CA PHE A 98 11.85 25.42 16.38
C PHE A 98 10.69 24.97 17.28
N ALA A 99 10.46 23.66 17.28
CA ALA A 99 9.56 22.97 18.19
C ALA A 99 9.97 21.50 18.25
N LEU A 100 9.97 20.87 19.44
CA LEU A 100 10.33 19.46 19.57
C LEU A 100 9.43 18.53 18.73
N TYR A 101 8.16 18.90 18.60
CA TYR A 101 7.19 18.30 17.68
C TYR A 101 6.59 19.40 16.82
N GLY A 102 7.03 19.50 15.56
CA GLY A 102 6.57 20.56 14.65
C GLY A 102 5.45 20.06 13.75
N TYR A 103 4.37 20.83 13.61
CA TYR A 103 3.27 20.51 12.71
C TYR A 103 3.27 21.38 11.44
N GLU A 104 3.05 20.76 10.29
CA GLU A 104 2.86 21.45 9.01
C GLU A 104 1.69 20.83 8.24
N GLY A 105 0.79 21.67 7.72
CA GLY A 105 -0.35 21.21 6.92
C GLY A 105 -1.62 22.01 7.20
N HIS A 106 -2.77 21.40 6.90
CA HIS A 106 -4.07 22.02 7.17
C HIS A 106 -4.33 22.12 8.69
N PRO A 107 -4.79 23.26 9.25
CA PRO A 107 -5.03 23.39 10.69
C PRO A 107 -6.11 22.43 11.21
N GLU A 108 -7.06 22.06 10.35
CA GLU A 108 -8.07 21.03 10.61
C GLU A 108 -7.80 19.73 9.84
N ALA A 109 -6.55 19.26 9.83
CA ALA A 109 -6.24 18.00 9.14
C ALA A 109 -6.98 16.81 9.78
N LYS A 110 -7.51 15.92 8.94
CA LYS A 110 -8.10 14.64 9.33
C LYS A 110 -7.09 13.49 9.23
N HIS A 111 -6.14 13.62 8.31
CA HIS A 111 -5.11 12.62 8.04
C HIS A 111 -3.72 13.22 8.27
N VAL A 112 -2.97 12.65 9.20
CA VAL A 112 -1.65 13.15 9.60
C VAL A 112 -0.58 12.09 9.37
N ILE A 113 0.57 12.48 8.82
CA ILE A 113 1.77 11.64 8.82
C ILE A 113 2.66 12.03 10.00
N VAL A 114 3.14 11.07 10.77
CA VAL A 114 4.17 11.28 11.80
C VAL A 114 5.49 10.71 11.28
N VAL A 115 6.54 11.54 11.24
CA VAL A 115 7.82 11.16 10.63
C VAL A 115 9.00 11.91 11.26
N MET A 116 10.19 11.35 11.10
CA MET A 116 11.46 11.89 11.60
C MET A 116 12.53 11.96 10.49
N GLY A 117 13.57 12.76 10.67
CA GLY A 117 14.67 12.87 9.71
C GLY A 117 14.32 13.62 8.43
N SER A 118 15.04 13.35 7.34
CA SER A 118 14.96 14.12 6.09
C SER A 118 13.60 14.01 5.40
N ALA A 119 12.90 12.88 5.58
CA ALA A 119 11.57 12.67 5.00
C ALA A 119 10.52 13.64 5.54
N ALA A 120 10.73 14.22 6.73
CA ALA A 120 9.87 15.26 7.26
C ALA A 120 9.74 16.47 6.32
N VAL A 121 10.80 16.80 5.57
CA VAL A 121 10.78 17.87 4.57
C VAL A 121 9.87 17.50 3.40
N THR A 122 10.12 16.37 2.75
CA THR A 122 9.33 15.88 1.61
C THR A 122 7.86 15.67 1.96
N CYS A 123 7.59 15.12 3.15
CA CYS A 123 6.23 14.99 3.67
C CYS A 123 5.56 16.36 3.84
N GLY A 124 6.25 17.30 4.51
CA GLY A 124 5.72 18.65 4.76
C GLY A 124 5.41 19.41 3.47
N GLU A 125 6.32 19.40 2.50
CA GLU A 125 6.12 20.00 1.17
C GLU A 125 4.90 19.42 0.47
N THR A 126 4.77 18.09 0.48
CA THR A 126 3.65 17.38 -0.16
C THR A 126 2.32 17.72 0.53
N ALA A 127 2.28 17.69 1.87
CA ALA A 127 1.07 18.01 2.63
C ALA A 127 0.64 19.48 2.45
N MET A 128 1.60 20.41 2.43
CA MET A 128 1.35 21.81 2.15
C MET A 128 0.81 22.03 0.73
N PHE A 129 1.38 21.33 -0.25
CA PHE A 129 0.87 21.36 -1.62
C PHE A 129 -0.57 20.84 -1.72
N LEU A 130 -0.86 19.69 -1.10
CA LEU A 130 -2.20 19.08 -1.08
C LEU A 130 -3.21 19.96 -0.35
N SER A 131 -2.81 20.59 0.76
CA SER A 131 -3.64 21.52 1.51
C SER A 131 -3.94 22.78 0.70
N LYS A 132 -2.92 23.51 0.24
CA LYS A 132 -3.07 24.80 -0.45
C LYS A 132 -3.71 24.69 -1.83
N HIS A 133 -3.37 23.66 -2.62
CA HIS A 133 -3.76 23.58 -4.02
C HIS A 133 -4.85 22.54 -4.31
N LYS A 134 -5.09 21.58 -3.40
CA LYS A 134 -6.13 20.55 -3.56
C LYS A 134 -7.22 20.62 -2.49
N GLY A 135 -7.09 21.51 -1.50
CA GLY A 135 -8.05 21.65 -0.41
C GLY A 135 -8.15 20.40 0.48
N GLN A 136 -7.14 19.54 0.46
CA GLN A 136 -7.15 18.32 1.27
C GLN A 136 -6.79 18.64 2.73
N ARG A 137 -7.55 18.06 3.66
CA ARG A 137 -7.33 18.17 5.10
C ARG A 137 -6.24 17.19 5.57
N VAL A 138 -5.02 17.43 5.12
CA VAL A 138 -3.84 16.60 5.42
C VAL A 138 -2.76 17.40 6.14
N GLY A 139 -1.93 16.71 6.93
CA GLY A 139 -0.82 17.32 7.65
C GLY A 139 0.29 16.36 8.00
N VAL A 140 1.37 16.91 8.56
CA VAL A 140 2.58 16.19 8.95
C VAL A 140 3.05 16.70 10.30
N LEU A 141 3.31 15.78 11.22
CA LEU A 141 3.96 16.02 12.49
C LEU A 141 5.40 15.51 12.42
N LYS A 142 6.34 16.44 12.60
CA LYS A 142 7.78 16.25 12.52
C LYS A 142 8.34 16.04 13.92
N VAL A 143 8.90 14.86 14.16
CA VAL A 143 9.54 14.53 15.45
C VAL A 143 11.00 14.99 15.42
N ARG A 144 11.38 15.86 16.36
CA ARG A 144 12.78 16.29 16.57
C ARG A 144 13.38 15.69 17.83
N LEU A 145 12.58 15.57 18.90
CA LEU A 145 12.97 14.87 20.13
C LEU A 145 12.31 13.49 20.17
N PHE A 146 13.08 12.45 19.86
CA PHE A 146 12.60 11.07 19.99
C PHE A 146 12.73 10.54 21.42
N ARG A 147 13.77 10.97 22.15
CA ARG A 147 14.02 10.61 23.55
C ARG A 147 14.57 11.81 24.34
N PRO A 148 14.04 12.07 25.55
CA PRO A 148 12.86 11.46 26.16
C PRO A 148 11.59 11.80 25.37
N TRP A 149 10.61 10.89 25.35
CA TRP A 149 9.35 11.14 24.66
C TRP A 149 8.43 12.00 25.53
N ASP A 150 7.90 13.09 24.96
CA ASP A 150 7.00 14.00 25.66
C ASP A 150 5.61 13.97 25.02
N CYS A 151 4.73 13.18 25.66
CA CYS A 151 3.35 12.98 25.24
C CYS A 151 2.57 14.30 25.15
N SER A 152 2.77 15.20 26.11
CA SER A 152 1.99 16.43 26.24
C SER A 152 2.24 17.37 25.06
N ARG A 153 3.51 17.56 24.70
CA ARG A 153 3.92 18.40 23.57
C ARG A 153 3.56 17.77 22.23
N PHE A 154 3.68 16.45 22.11
CA PHE A 154 3.27 15.74 20.90
C PHE A 154 1.77 15.96 20.63
N LEU A 155 0.92 15.74 21.64
CA LEU A 155 -0.53 15.92 21.52
C LEU A 155 -0.91 17.37 21.27
N ALA A 156 -0.22 18.32 21.90
CA ALA A 156 -0.45 19.75 21.67
C ALA A 156 -0.13 20.18 20.22
N ALA A 157 0.83 19.51 19.57
CA ALA A 157 1.16 19.76 18.17
C ALA A 157 0.18 19.11 17.18
N LEU A 158 -0.63 18.14 17.63
CA LEU A 158 -1.55 17.42 16.77
C LEU A 158 -2.87 18.21 16.58
N PRO A 159 -3.38 18.36 15.34
CA PRO A 159 -4.71 18.94 15.13
C PRO A 159 -5.80 18.17 15.85
N LYS A 160 -6.71 18.88 16.52
CA LYS A 160 -7.85 18.28 17.24
C LYS A 160 -8.81 17.48 16.35
N THR A 161 -8.79 17.74 15.04
CA THR A 161 -9.62 17.04 14.05
C THR A 161 -8.98 15.78 13.48
N THR A 162 -7.81 15.38 13.99
CA THR A 162 -7.09 14.21 13.48
C THR A 162 -7.90 12.95 13.72
N GLU A 163 -8.25 12.25 12.65
CA GLU A 163 -8.98 10.98 12.71
C GLU A 163 -8.03 9.80 12.47
N ARG A 164 -6.96 10.00 11.68
CA ARG A 164 -6.06 8.93 11.26
C ARG A 164 -4.61 9.40 11.14
N ILE A 165 -3.70 8.56 11.60
CA ILE A 165 -2.26 8.80 11.60
C ILE A 165 -1.54 7.69 10.85
N CYS A 166 -0.64 8.05 9.93
CA CYS A 166 0.38 7.12 9.43
C CYS A 166 1.73 7.46 10.04
N VAL A 167 2.30 6.53 10.80
CA VAL A 167 3.63 6.67 11.37
C VAL A 167 4.65 6.04 10.42
N LEU A 168 5.63 6.82 9.99
CA LEU A 168 6.66 6.39 9.04
C LEU A 168 8.00 6.17 9.75
N ASP A 169 8.45 4.92 9.75
CA ASP A 169 9.72 4.50 10.34
C ASP A 169 10.79 4.24 9.27
N ARG A 170 11.99 4.77 9.49
CA ARG A 170 13.17 4.53 8.64
C ARG A 170 14.03 3.37 9.16
N THR A 171 13.38 2.31 9.62
CA THR A 171 14.02 1.10 10.15
C THR A 171 13.14 -0.12 9.88
N LYS A 172 13.67 -1.31 10.18
CA LYS A 172 12.92 -2.57 10.14
C LYS A 172 13.34 -3.44 11.31
N GLU A 173 12.42 -3.72 12.20
CA GLU A 173 12.59 -4.71 13.27
C GLU A 173 11.88 -6.01 12.85
N GLN A 174 12.62 -7.12 12.83
CA GLN A 174 12.08 -8.40 12.36
C GLN A 174 11.35 -9.10 13.50
N GLY A 175 10.06 -9.41 13.30
CA GLY A 175 9.24 -10.07 14.32
C GLY A 175 8.62 -9.15 15.36
N SER A 176 8.85 -7.83 15.29
CA SER A 176 8.17 -6.87 16.16
C SER A 176 6.72 -6.63 15.72
N GLN A 177 5.89 -6.16 16.66
CA GLN A 177 4.49 -5.77 16.39
C GLN A 177 4.39 -4.45 15.60
N GLY A 178 5.45 -3.66 15.60
CA GLY A 178 5.57 -2.38 14.94
C GLY A 178 7.00 -1.87 15.05
N GLU A 179 7.34 -0.86 14.26
CA GLU A 179 8.62 -0.15 14.39
C GLU A 179 8.64 0.82 15.58
N PRO A 180 9.82 1.28 16.04
CA PRO A 180 9.94 2.06 17.28
C PRO A 180 9.07 3.32 17.35
N LEU A 181 9.02 4.12 16.27
CA LEU A 181 8.22 5.34 16.29
C LEU A 181 6.72 5.01 16.25
N LEU A 182 6.31 4.01 15.45
CA LEU A 182 4.93 3.50 15.46
C LEU A 182 4.51 3.07 16.88
N LEU A 183 5.33 2.27 17.56
CA LEU A 183 5.01 1.75 18.89
C LEU A 183 4.93 2.88 19.92
N GLU A 184 5.81 3.86 19.85
CA GLU A 184 5.78 5.04 20.72
C GLU A 184 4.48 5.83 20.55
N VAL A 185 4.11 6.14 19.31
CA VAL A 185 2.89 6.91 19.00
C VAL A 185 1.64 6.12 19.38
N ALA A 186 1.59 4.82 19.08
CA ALA A 186 0.46 3.97 19.43
C ALA A 186 0.29 3.84 20.96
N SER A 187 1.39 3.62 21.68
CA SER A 187 1.39 3.53 23.14
C SER A 187 0.95 4.86 23.77
N MET A 188 1.50 5.98 23.30
CA MET A 188 1.15 7.32 23.77
C MET A 188 -0.34 7.64 23.57
N LEU A 189 -0.89 7.36 22.38
CA LEU A 189 -2.31 7.61 22.08
C LEU A 189 -3.22 6.74 22.95
N HIS A 190 -2.84 5.49 23.19
CA HIS A 190 -3.58 4.62 24.09
C HIS A 190 -3.56 5.14 25.53
N ALA A 191 -2.38 5.46 26.06
CA ALA A 191 -2.20 5.97 27.42
C ALA A 191 -2.88 7.33 27.65
N SER A 192 -3.03 8.14 26.61
CA SER A 192 -3.63 9.49 26.67
C SER A 192 -5.12 9.52 26.29
N ALA A 193 -5.79 8.36 26.26
CA ALA A 193 -7.21 8.22 25.93
C ALA A 193 -7.62 8.75 24.53
N HIS A 194 -6.70 8.67 23.55
CA HIS A 194 -6.92 9.01 22.14
C HIS A 194 -7.00 7.77 21.22
N SER A 195 -7.51 6.65 21.76
CA SER A 195 -7.60 5.38 21.04
C SER A 195 -8.57 5.37 19.85
N GLU A 196 -9.41 6.41 19.72
CA GLU A 196 -10.28 6.64 18.57
C GLU A 196 -9.52 6.97 17.29
N ILE A 197 -8.30 7.51 17.41
CA ILE A 197 -7.45 7.86 16.26
C ILE A 197 -6.89 6.57 15.67
N VAL A 198 -7.16 6.33 14.39
CA VAL A 198 -6.65 5.14 13.69
C VAL A 198 -5.19 5.34 13.34
N VAL A 199 -4.31 4.52 13.93
CA VAL A 199 -2.86 4.54 13.65
C VAL A 199 -2.49 3.41 12.70
N VAL A 200 -1.70 3.72 11.67
CA VAL A 200 -1.09 2.73 10.77
C VAL A 200 0.41 2.96 10.67
N GLY A 201 1.21 1.89 10.65
CA GLY A 201 2.65 1.96 10.41
C GLY A 201 3.01 1.85 8.94
N GLY A 202 4.07 2.55 8.56
CA GLY A 202 4.73 2.41 7.26
C GLY A 202 6.24 2.45 7.42
N ARG A 203 6.94 1.72 6.55
CA ARG A 203 8.40 1.73 6.46
C ARG A 203 8.84 2.44 5.19
N TYR A 204 9.93 3.19 5.27
CA TYR A 204 10.51 3.87 4.11
C TYR A 204 12.04 3.96 4.21
N GLY A 205 12.70 4.36 3.11
CA GLY A 205 14.06 4.89 3.18
C GLY A 205 15.19 3.94 3.62
N LEU A 206 14.94 2.63 3.75
CA LEU A 206 15.94 1.64 4.16
C LEU A 206 17.08 1.61 3.14
N GLY A 207 18.33 1.70 3.62
CA GLY A 207 19.52 1.68 2.77
C GLY A 207 19.51 2.81 1.72
N SER A 208 19.04 4.00 2.11
CA SER A 208 18.92 5.17 1.21
C SER A 208 17.97 4.96 0.02
N LYS A 209 16.98 4.07 0.15
CA LYS A 209 15.89 3.98 -0.83
C LYS A 209 15.19 5.33 -0.97
N GLU A 210 15.02 5.78 -2.22
CA GLU A 210 14.30 7.01 -2.55
C GLU A 210 12.92 7.09 -1.89
N PHE A 211 12.58 8.27 -1.41
CA PHE A 211 11.29 8.59 -0.80
C PHE A 211 10.78 9.92 -1.37
N THR A 212 9.87 9.84 -2.34
CA THR A 212 9.48 10.97 -3.19
C THR A 212 8.06 11.48 -2.85
N PRO A 213 7.67 12.70 -3.29
CA PRO A 213 6.33 13.22 -3.08
C PRO A 213 5.20 12.29 -3.55
N ASN A 214 5.40 11.53 -4.62
CA ASN A 214 4.42 10.54 -5.09
C ASN A 214 4.22 9.40 -4.09
N MET A 215 5.28 8.97 -3.39
CA MET A 215 5.16 7.96 -2.34
C MET A 215 4.42 8.52 -1.12
N VAL A 216 4.69 9.78 -0.76
CA VAL A 216 3.94 10.50 0.29
C VAL A 216 2.45 10.63 -0.09
N LEU A 217 2.15 10.94 -1.34
CA LEU A 217 0.77 10.96 -1.84
C LEU A 217 0.10 9.60 -1.64
N SER A 218 0.77 8.51 -1.97
CA SER A 218 0.24 7.16 -1.74
C SER A 218 -0.01 6.85 -0.26
N VAL A 219 0.81 7.40 0.65
CA VAL A 219 0.56 7.32 2.10
C VAL A 219 -0.73 8.08 2.47
N PHE A 220 -0.91 9.31 1.97
CA PHE A 220 -2.14 10.08 2.22
C PHE A 220 -3.37 9.46 1.56
N GLU A 221 -3.25 8.87 0.37
CA GLU A 221 -4.33 8.14 -0.30
C GLU A 221 -4.74 6.89 0.49
N ASN A 222 -3.76 6.16 1.05
CA ASN A 222 -4.01 5.05 1.96
C ASN A 222 -4.76 5.52 3.23
N LEU A 223 -4.41 6.69 3.78
CA LEU A 223 -5.16 7.31 4.87
C LEU A 223 -6.58 7.74 4.45
N ALA A 224 -6.78 8.18 3.20
CA ALA A 224 -8.04 8.71 2.68
C ALA A 224 -9.09 7.65 2.24
N LYS A 225 -8.79 6.35 2.37
CA LYS A 225 -9.74 5.23 2.22
C LYS A 225 -10.36 5.08 0.81
N ALA A 226 -9.54 4.58 -0.11
CA ALA A 226 -9.95 3.57 -1.09
C ALA A 226 -8.88 2.47 -1.08
N TYR A 227 -9.27 1.21 -0.88
CA TYR A 227 -8.31 0.10 -0.87
C TYR A 227 -8.37 -0.64 -2.21
N PHE A 228 -7.24 -0.61 -2.92
CA PHE A 228 -7.05 -1.29 -4.19
C PHE A 228 -6.04 -2.42 -3.96
N GLU A 229 -6.48 -3.65 -4.14
CA GLU A 229 -5.54 -4.77 -4.25
C GLU A 229 -4.93 -4.74 -5.65
N TYR A 230 -3.61 -4.59 -5.71
CA TYR A 230 -2.86 -4.69 -6.95
C TYR A 230 -2.08 -6.00 -7.00
N ASP A 231 -2.15 -6.67 -8.14
CA ASP A 231 -1.27 -7.78 -8.46
C ASP A 231 0.21 -7.29 -8.57
N ALA A 232 1.17 -8.14 -8.23
CA ALA A 232 2.60 -7.87 -8.39
C ALA A 232 3.01 -7.73 -9.87
N LYS A 233 2.16 -8.18 -10.81
CA LYS A 233 2.40 -8.15 -12.25
C LYS A 233 2.19 -6.75 -12.84
N LYS A 234 3.28 -6.08 -13.23
CA LYS A 234 3.29 -4.70 -13.79
C LYS A 234 2.40 -4.47 -15.01
N SER A 235 2.16 -5.50 -15.83
CA SER A 235 1.31 -5.42 -17.02
C SER A 235 0.24 -6.51 -17.00
N GLY A 236 -1.02 -6.11 -17.17
CA GLY A 236 -2.16 -7.02 -17.24
C GLY A 236 -2.39 -7.84 -15.96
N GLY A 237 -1.96 -7.33 -14.81
CA GLY A 237 -2.29 -7.87 -13.49
C GLY A 237 -3.77 -7.68 -13.15
N VAL A 238 -4.25 -8.40 -12.14
CA VAL A 238 -5.60 -8.22 -11.60
C VAL A 238 -5.61 -7.04 -10.63
N THR A 239 -6.70 -6.29 -10.62
CA THR A 239 -6.95 -5.26 -9.61
C THR A 239 -8.33 -5.49 -9.02
N ILE A 240 -8.41 -5.63 -7.70
CA ILE A 240 -9.68 -5.73 -6.97
C ILE A 240 -9.88 -4.44 -6.19
N SER A 241 -11.00 -3.75 -6.45
CA SER A 241 -11.34 -2.49 -5.79
C SER A 241 -12.38 -2.76 -4.71
N HIS A 242 -12.05 -2.45 -3.46
CA HIS A 242 -12.97 -2.58 -2.33
C HIS A 242 -13.56 -1.22 -1.96
N LEU A 243 -14.83 -1.03 -2.31
CA LEU A 243 -15.57 0.21 -2.06
C LEU A 243 -16.68 -0.05 -1.03
N ARG A 244 -16.91 0.91 -0.14
CA ARG A 244 -18.02 0.90 0.80
C ARG A 244 -18.63 2.28 0.87
N PHE A 245 -19.95 2.34 0.83
CA PHE A 245 -20.73 3.56 0.96
C PHE A 245 -21.80 3.34 2.02
N GLY A 246 -22.10 4.36 2.80
CA GLY A 246 -23.12 4.29 3.83
C GLY A 246 -23.31 5.64 4.52
N PRO A 247 -24.50 5.90 5.10
CA PRO A 247 -24.78 7.15 5.80
C PRO A 247 -24.03 7.26 7.13
N LYS A 248 -23.58 6.12 7.68
CA LYS A 248 -22.77 6.05 8.91
C LYS A 248 -21.28 6.00 8.58
N PRO A 249 -20.41 6.56 9.43
CA PRO A 249 -18.97 6.38 9.33
C PRO A 249 -18.56 4.90 9.23
N ILE A 250 -17.67 4.59 8.27
CA ILE A 250 -17.30 3.21 7.92
C ILE A 250 -15.98 2.83 8.63
N HIS A 251 -16.10 1.95 9.63
CA HIS A 251 -14.99 1.44 10.45
C HIS A 251 -14.64 -0.03 10.12
N ALA A 252 -14.49 -0.35 8.84
CA ALA A 252 -14.17 -1.71 8.37
C ALA A 252 -12.85 -1.76 7.58
N PRO A 253 -11.68 -1.79 8.25
CA PRO A 253 -10.34 -1.76 7.61
C PRO A 253 -9.91 -3.13 7.07
N TYR A 254 -10.85 -3.86 6.46
CA TYR A 254 -10.62 -5.18 5.87
C TYR A 254 -11.28 -5.25 4.49
N ASN A 255 -10.92 -6.25 3.69
CA ASN A 255 -11.49 -6.44 2.36
C ASN A 255 -13.00 -6.71 2.40
N VAL A 256 -13.72 -6.33 1.35
CA VAL A 256 -15.16 -6.65 1.25
C VAL A 256 -15.29 -8.17 1.05
N ARG A 257 -15.82 -8.86 2.06
CA ARG A 257 -16.10 -10.31 2.03
C ARG A 257 -17.56 -10.65 1.71
N ALA A 258 -18.44 -9.65 1.74
CA ALA A 258 -19.84 -9.76 1.35
C ALA A 258 -20.22 -8.49 0.58
N ALA A 259 -20.31 -8.60 -0.74
CA ALA A 259 -20.53 -7.49 -1.66
C ALA A 259 -21.99 -7.44 -2.12
N ASP A 260 -22.64 -6.28 -1.97
CA ASP A 260 -23.98 -5.99 -2.50
C ASP A 260 -23.94 -5.70 -4.02
N TYR A 261 -22.80 -5.23 -4.53
CA TYR A 261 -22.54 -5.00 -5.95
C TYR A 261 -21.17 -5.55 -6.34
N MET A 262 -21.11 -6.27 -7.46
CA MET A 262 -19.89 -6.86 -8.01
C MET A 262 -19.79 -6.62 -9.51
N ALA A 263 -18.72 -5.98 -9.96
CA ALA A 263 -18.47 -5.73 -11.38
C ALA A 263 -17.20 -6.44 -11.87
N ILE A 264 -17.33 -7.17 -12.98
CA ILE A 264 -16.28 -7.92 -13.65
C ILE A 264 -15.94 -7.18 -14.94
N HIS A 265 -14.88 -6.37 -14.91
CA HIS A 265 -14.54 -5.50 -16.04
C HIS A 265 -13.83 -6.22 -17.21
N LYS A 266 -13.46 -7.50 -17.02
CA LYS A 266 -12.80 -8.32 -18.04
C LYS A 266 -13.37 -9.73 -18.02
N SER A 267 -14.01 -10.13 -19.12
CA SER A 267 -14.67 -11.44 -19.25
C SER A 267 -13.76 -12.64 -18.97
N SER A 268 -12.47 -12.58 -19.31
CA SER A 268 -11.52 -13.67 -19.03
C SER A 268 -11.41 -14.05 -17.55
N TYR A 269 -11.77 -13.14 -16.63
CA TYR A 269 -11.70 -13.41 -15.19
C TYR A 269 -12.76 -14.41 -14.71
N VAL A 270 -13.86 -14.54 -15.44
CA VAL A 270 -14.95 -15.48 -15.14
C VAL A 270 -14.45 -16.93 -15.09
N HIS A 271 -13.48 -17.28 -15.95
CA HIS A 271 -12.92 -18.65 -16.00
C HIS A 271 -11.70 -18.84 -15.08
N ASN A 272 -10.98 -17.76 -14.79
CA ASN A 272 -9.68 -17.85 -14.11
C ASN A 272 -9.79 -17.68 -12.59
N TYR A 273 -10.87 -17.06 -12.11
CA TYR A 273 -11.02 -16.68 -10.70
C TYR A 273 -12.41 -17.05 -10.19
N ASP A 274 -12.48 -17.33 -8.89
CA ASP A 274 -13.76 -17.50 -8.19
C ASP A 274 -14.41 -16.14 -7.93
N MET A 275 -15.02 -15.56 -8.97
CA MET A 275 -15.59 -14.21 -8.91
C MET A 275 -16.76 -14.14 -7.91
N THR A 276 -17.57 -15.18 -7.79
CA THR A 276 -18.78 -15.21 -6.95
C THR A 276 -18.53 -15.49 -5.46
N ARG A 277 -17.28 -15.70 -5.05
CA ARG A 277 -16.88 -16.02 -3.68
C ARG A 277 -17.46 -15.07 -2.64
N TYR A 278 -17.32 -13.76 -2.86
CA TYR A 278 -17.75 -12.71 -1.93
C TYR A 278 -19.10 -12.10 -2.28
N LEU A 279 -19.84 -12.68 -3.24
CA LEU A 279 -21.16 -12.19 -3.63
C LEU A 279 -22.18 -12.46 -2.51
N LYS A 280 -22.99 -11.47 -2.13
CA LYS A 280 -24.06 -11.59 -1.13
C LYS A 280 -25.37 -12.08 -1.78
N GLN A 281 -26.33 -12.53 -0.96
CA GLN A 281 -27.70 -12.79 -1.40
C GLN A 281 -28.34 -11.51 -2.00
N ASN A 282 -29.08 -11.66 -3.10
CA ASN A 282 -29.76 -10.60 -3.85
C ASN A 282 -28.84 -9.50 -4.39
N ALA A 283 -27.52 -9.75 -4.43
CA ALA A 283 -26.54 -8.79 -4.92
C ALA A 283 -26.65 -8.58 -6.44
N VAL A 284 -26.15 -7.45 -6.89
CA VAL A 284 -26.02 -7.12 -8.31
C VAL A 284 -24.68 -7.61 -8.83
N CYS A 285 -24.68 -8.38 -9.92
CA CYS A 285 -23.48 -8.85 -10.62
C CYS A 285 -23.47 -8.28 -12.05
N VAL A 286 -22.39 -7.60 -12.43
CA VAL A 286 -22.25 -6.98 -13.75
C VAL A 286 -21.03 -7.54 -14.45
N ILE A 287 -21.18 -8.00 -15.70
CA ILE A 287 -20.09 -8.56 -16.50
C ILE A 287 -19.88 -7.72 -17.76
N ASN A 288 -18.65 -7.23 -17.94
CA ASN A 288 -18.23 -6.63 -19.21
C ASN A 288 -17.78 -7.74 -20.18
N CYS A 289 -18.59 -8.01 -21.19
CA CYS A 289 -18.36 -9.05 -22.18
C CYS A 289 -18.97 -8.68 -23.54
N SER A 290 -18.49 -9.32 -24.60
CA SER A 290 -19.05 -9.21 -25.95
C SER A 290 -20.08 -10.32 -26.26
N TRP A 291 -20.60 -10.97 -25.23
CA TRP A 291 -21.52 -12.10 -25.33
C TRP A 291 -22.96 -11.61 -25.36
N ASP A 292 -23.83 -12.35 -26.04
CA ASP A 292 -25.28 -12.15 -25.95
C ASP A 292 -25.87 -13.03 -24.84
N VAL A 293 -27.13 -12.75 -24.44
CA VAL A 293 -27.84 -13.50 -23.38
C VAL A 293 -27.85 -15.01 -23.65
N LYS A 294 -27.92 -15.41 -24.92
CA LYS A 294 -27.93 -16.82 -25.36
C LYS A 294 -26.59 -17.54 -25.11
N ASP A 295 -25.49 -16.80 -25.11
CA ASP A 295 -24.14 -17.37 -24.98
C ASP A 295 -23.77 -17.62 -23.51
N LEU A 296 -24.51 -17.02 -22.56
CA LEU A 296 -24.18 -17.05 -21.14
C LEU A 296 -24.09 -18.46 -20.57
N GLU A 297 -24.96 -19.37 -21.00
CA GLU A 297 -24.92 -20.75 -20.50
C GLU A 297 -23.66 -21.51 -20.90
N GLN A 298 -23.12 -21.20 -22.09
CA GLN A 298 -21.88 -21.81 -22.58
C GLN A 298 -20.64 -21.14 -21.98
N GLN A 299 -20.69 -19.83 -21.76
CA GLN A 299 -19.54 -19.05 -21.31
C GLN A 299 -19.37 -19.05 -19.78
N LEU A 300 -20.46 -19.11 -18.99
CA LEU A 300 -20.36 -19.08 -17.53
C LEU A 300 -20.05 -20.49 -16.96
N PRO A 301 -18.99 -20.64 -16.14
CA PRO A 301 -18.69 -21.90 -15.46
C PRO A 301 -19.86 -22.37 -14.57
N ALA A 302 -20.02 -23.69 -14.43
CA ALA A 302 -21.12 -24.30 -13.67
C ALA A 302 -21.18 -23.78 -12.22
N LYS A 303 -20.02 -23.63 -11.55
CA LYS A 303 -19.94 -23.06 -10.19
C LYS A 303 -20.52 -21.64 -10.11
N MET A 304 -20.14 -20.77 -11.04
CA MET A 304 -20.61 -19.39 -11.05
C MET A 304 -22.11 -19.32 -11.32
N ARG A 305 -22.63 -20.14 -12.26
CA ARG A 305 -24.07 -20.24 -12.53
C ARG A 305 -24.85 -20.69 -11.30
N ARG A 306 -24.36 -21.72 -10.58
CA ARG A 306 -24.96 -22.18 -9.33
C ARG A 306 -24.97 -21.08 -8.26
N ASP A 307 -23.82 -20.44 -8.01
CA ASP A 307 -23.69 -19.38 -7.01
C ASP A 307 -24.63 -18.20 -7.30
N LEU A 308 -24.80 -17.81 -8.57
CA LEU A 308 -25.72 -16.74 -8.97
C LEU A 308 -27.18 -17.11 -8.67
N ALA A 309 -27.58 -18.36 -8.95
CA ALA A 309 -28.94 -18.84 -8.74
C ALA A 309 -29.27 -19.04 -7.25
N GLU A 310 -28.39 -19.69 -6.48
CA GLU A 310 -28.56 -19.87 -5.04
C GLU A 310 -28.65 -18.52 -4.32
N LYS A 311 -27.77 -17.58 -4.70
CA LYS A 311 -27.75 -16.24 -4.12
C LYS A 311 -28.84 -15.32 -4.67
N LYS A 312 -29.67 -15.77 -5.62
CA LYS A 312 -30.70 -14.96 -6.30
C LYS A 312 -30.16 -13.61 -6.79
N ALA A 313 -28.96 -13.64 -7.36
CA ALA A 313 -28.27 -12.43 -7.80
C ALA A 313 -28.93 -11.83 -9.05
N LYS A 314 -28.89 -10.51 -9.17
CA LYS A 314 -29.34 -9.80 -10.39
C LYS A 314 -28.17 -9.68 -11.35
N LEU A 315 -28.24 -10.39 -12.48
CA LEU A 315 -27.15 -10.44 -13.46
C LEU A 315 -27.38 -9.40 -14.57
N PHE A 316 -26.35 -8.60 -14.86
CA PHE A 316 -26.34 -7.65 -15.96
C PHE A 316 -25.10 -7.86 -16.82
N ILE A 317 -25.26 -7.69 -18.14
CA ILE A 317 -24.15 -7.71 -19.09
C ILE A 317 -24.07 -6.39 -19.85
N ILE A 318 -22.85 -6.02 -20.25
CA ILE A 318 -22.60 -4.86 -21.10
C ILE A 318 -21.36 -5.09 -21.96
N ASP A 319 -21.41 -4.72 -23.24
CA ASP A 319 -20.20 -4.64 -24.08
C ASP A 319 -19.61 -3.24 -24.03
N ALA A 320 -18.88 -2.95 -22.95
CA ALA A 320 -18.25 -1.65 -22.78
C ALA A 320 -17.16 -1.39 -23.82
N THR A 321 -16.58 -2.44 -24.41
CA THR A 321 -15.52 -2.30 -25.42
C THR A 321 -16.10 -1.79 -26.73
N LYS A 322 -17.21 -2.37 -27.19
CA LYS A 322 -17.93 -1.91 -28.39
C LYS A 322 -18.44 -0.48 -28.24
N ILE A 323 -18.96 -0.14 -27.06
CA ILE A 323 -19.40 1.23 -26.75
C ILE A 323 -18.21 2.20 -26.77
N ALA A 324 -17.08 1.83 -26.15
CA ALA A 324 -15.87 2.66 -26.14
C ALA A 324 -15.32 2.90 -27.55
N VAL A 325 -15.30 1.87 -28.41
CA VAL A 325 -14.84 2.00 -29.80
C VAL A 325 -15.78 2.91 -30.59
N LYS A 326 -17.10 2.75 -30.46
CA LYS A 326 -18.09 3.59 -31.15
C LYS A 326 -18.02 5.07 -30.71
N ALA A 327 -17.75 5.32 -29.43
CA ALA A 327 -17.51 6.66 -28.88
C ALA A 327 -16.09 7.20 -29.15
N GLY A 328 -15.22 6.40 -29.80
CA GLY A 328 -13.83 6.74 -30.13
C GLY A 328 -12.86 6.74 -28.95
N LEU A 329 -13.25 6.23 -27.78
CA LEU A 329 -12.42 6.08 -26.59
C LEU A 329 -11.40 4.92 -26.71
N GLY A 330 -11.45 4.16 -27.81
CA GLY A 330 -10.57 3.03 -28.07
C GLY A 330 -10.83 1.89 -27.08
N LYS A 331 -9.81 1.53 -26.29
CA LYS A 331 -9.88 0.43 -25.31
C LYS A 331 -10.31 0.86 -23.91
N ARG A 332 -10.66 2.13 -23.70
CA ARG A 332 -10.92 2.69 -22.36
C ARG A 332 -12.39 2.52 -21.99
N ILE A 333 -12.66 1.61 -21.07
CA ILE A 333 -14.01 1.29 -20.57
C ILE A 333 -14.35 1.96 -19.23
N ASN A 334 -13.42 2.72 -18.64
CA ASN A 334 -13.52 3.22 -17.27
C ASN A 334 -14.76 4.09 -17.04
N MET A 335 -15.04 5.06 -17.90
CA MET A 335 -16.21 5.95 -17.75
C MET A 335 -17.53 5.19 -17.95
N ILE A 336 -17.54 4.21 -18.85
CA ILE A 336 -18.71 3.37 -19.13
C ILE A 336 -19.03 2.52 -17.90
N MET A 337 -18.05 1.73 -17.41
CA MET A 337 -18.25 0.87 -16.23
C MET A 337 -18.54 1.67 -14.95
N GLN A 338 -17.99 2.88 -14.83
CA GLN A 338 -18.33 3.78 -13.72
C GLN A 338 -19.78 4.27 -13.79
N THR A 339 -20.29 4.55 -14.98
CA THR A 339 -21.71 4.92 -15.18
C THR A 339 -22.63 3.75 -14.82
N VAL A 340 -22.27 2.54 -15.24
CA VAL A 340 -23.00 1.31 -14.89
C VAL A 340 -23.02 1.09 -13.38
N PHE A 341 -21.90 1.32 -12.69
CA PHE A 341 -21.85 1.27 -11.24
C PHE A 341 -22.84 2.24 -10.59
N PHE A 342 -22.88 3.51 -11.00
CA PHE A 342 -23.83 4.47 -10.42
C PHE A 342 -25.28 4.12 -10.73
N LYS A 343 -25.57 3.59 -11.92
CA LYS A 343 -26.92 3.17 -12.30
C LYS A 343 -27.42 1.98 -11.47
N LEU A 344 -26.58 0.99 -11.25
CA LEU A 344 -26.98 -0.32 -10.71
C LEU A 344 -26.68 -0.51 -9.22
N SER A 345 -25.74 0.24 -8.64
CA SER A 345 -25.40 0.12 -7.20
C SER A 345 -26.40 0.80 -6.26
N ALA A 346 -27.24 1.71 -6.79
CA ALA A 346 -28.21 2.51 -6.03
C ALA A 346 -27.61 3.28 -4.83
N VAL A 347 -26.30 3.57 -4.86
CA VAL A 347 -25.59 4.30 -3.78
C VAL A 347 -26.10 5.74 -3.65
N MET A 348 -26.57 6.34 -4.75
CA MET A 348 -27.12 7.69 -4.80
C MET A 348 -28.12 7.83 -5.96
N PRO A 349 -28.94 8.91 -6.00
CA PRO A 349 -29.82 9.18 -7.14
C PRO A 349 -29.06 9.25 -8.45
N TYR A 350 -29.63 8.63 -9.48
CA TYR A 350 -28.95 8.42 -10.75
C TYR A 350 -28.69 9.74 -11.50
N GLU A 351 -29.67 10.64 -11.48
CA GLU A 351 -29.64 11.92 -12.16
C GLU A 351 -28.51 12.81 -11.61
N GLU A 352 -28.36 12.86 -10.29
CA GLU A 352 -27.25 13.55 -9.62
C GLU A 352 -25.90 12.91 -9.95
N ALA A 353 -25.82 11.57 -9.94
CA ALA A 353 -24.57 10.86 -10.25
C ALA A 353 -24.06 11.18 -11.66
N VAL A 354 -24.95 11.21 -12.66
CA VAL A 354 -24.60 11.54 -14.05
C VAL A 354 -24.14 12.98 -14.17
N GLU A 355 -24.81 13.92 -13.51
CA GLU A 355 -24.43 15.33 -13.54
C GLU A 355 -23.02 15.53 -12.94
N MET A 356 -22.76 14.90 -11.79
CA MET A 356 -21.44 14.92 -11.13
C MET A 356 -20.37 14.27 -12.01
N LEU A 357 -20.68 13.16 -12.68
CA LEU A 357 -19.76 12.48 -13.58
C LEU A 357 -19.40 13.37 -14.79
N LYS A 358 -20.38 13.99 -15.44
CA LYS A 358 -20.17 14.92 -16.56
C LYS A 358 -19.34 16.15 -16.14
N LYS A 359 -19.61 16.72 -14.95
CA LYS A 359 -18.78 17.80 -14.37
C LYS A 359 -17.34 17.34 -14.13
N SER A 360 -17.15 16.14 -13.59
CA SER A 360 -15.83 15.55 -13.35
C SER A 360 -15.05 15.32 -14.65
N ILE A 361 -15.71 14.81 -15.69
CA ILE A 361 -15.12 14.62 -17.04
C ILE A 361 -14.61 15.95 -17.58
N LYS A 362 -15.41 17.02 -17.51
CA LYS A 362 -14.99 18.36 -17.96
C LYS A 362 -13.79 18.88 -17.16
N LYS A 363 -13.76 18.68 -15.85
CA LYS A 363 -12.65 19.08 -14.98
C LYS A 363 -11.36 18.30 -15.29
N MET A 364 -11.45 16.99 -15.48
CA MET A 364 -10.27 16.13 -15.70
C MET A 364 -9.72 16.23 -17.12
N TYR A 365 -10.58 16.31 -18.13
CA TYR A 365 -10.20 16.20 -19.54
C TYR A 365 -10.32 17.51 -20.32
N GLY A 366 -10.81 18.61 -19.72
CA GLY A 366 -10.93 19.90 -20.41
C GLY A 366 -9.61 20.39 -21.02
N LYS A 367 -8.48 20.11 -20.38
CA LYS A 367 -7.13 20.43 -20.90
C LYS A 367 -6.74 19.66 -22.17
N LYS A 368 -7.44 18.56 -22.49
CA LYS A 368 -7.17 17.72 -23.67
C LYS A 368 -8.07 18.05 -24.87
N GLY A 369 -8.88 19.11 -24.76
CA GLY A 369 -9.77 19.60 -25.80
C GLY A 369 -11.19 19.05 -25.73
N ASP A 370 -12.14 19.84 -26.24
CA ASP A 370 -13.58 19.56 -26.14
C ASP A 370 -14.01 18.28 -26.84
N LYS A 371 -13.27 17.86 -27.88
CA LYS A 371 -13.50 16.58 -28.56
C LYS A 371 -13.38 15.39 -27.60
N VAL A 372 -12.35 15.37 -26.74
CA VAL A 372 -12.14 14.29 -25.77
C VAL A 372 -13.22 14.32 -24.68
N VAL A 373 -13.63 15.52 -24.24
CA VAL A 373 -14.71 15.68 -23.27
C VAL A 373 -16.02 15.13 -23.84
N LYS A 374 -16.38 15.52 -25.08
CA LYS A 374 -17.57 15.05 -25.77
C LYS A 374 -17.57 13.53 -25.94
N MET A 375 -16.47 12.93 -26.38
CA MET A 375 -16.35 11.47 -26.52
C MET A 375 -16.60 10.71 -25.21
N ASN A 376 -16.17 11.26 -24.07
CA ASN A 376 -16.44 10.64 -22.77
C ASN A 376 -17.91 10.81 -22.38
N ILE A 377 -18.52 11.97 -22.62
CA ILE A 377 -19.96 12.21 -22.37
C ILE A 377 -20.82 11.30 -23.23
N ASP A 378 -20.52 11.19 -24.53
CA ASP A 378 -21.23 10.30 -25.46
C ASP A 378 -21.11 8.83 -25.02
N GLY A 379 -19.95 8.42 -24.50
CA GLY A 379 -19.74 7.10 -23.92
C GLY A 379 -20.56 6.86 -22.63
N VAL A 380 -20.72 7.88 -21.78
CA VAL A 380 -21.59 7.82 -20.59
C VAL A 380 -23.04 7.66 -21.01
N ASP A 381 -23.51 8.46 -21.96
CA ASP A 381 -24.91 8.44 -22.39
C ASP A 381 -25.26 7.12 -23.11
N ALA A 382 -24.33 6.61 -23.94
CA ALA A 382 -24.50 5.32 -24.61
C ALA A 382 -24.42 4.10 -23.67
N SER A 383 -23.80 4.24 -22.50
CA SER A 383 -23.64 3.11 -21.56
C SER A 383 -24.97 2.60 -21.02
N ILE A 384 -25.96 3.48 -20.83
CA ILE A 384 -27.27 3.15 -20.24
C ILE A 384 -28.04 2.20 -21.15
N ALA A 385 -28.12 2.54 -22.43
CA ALA A 385 -28.80 1.74 -23.44
C ALA A 385 -28.09 0.40 -23.71
N GLY A 386 -26.83 0.27 -23.30
CA GLY A 386 -26.05 -0.95 -23.43
C GLY A 386 -26.17 -1.93 -22.26
N ILE A 387 -26.84 -1.55 -21.16
CA ILE A 387 -27.05 -2.45 -20.02
C ILE A 387 -28.19 -3.41 -20.38
N VAL A 388 -27.89 -4.71 -20.35
CA VAL A 388 -28.89 -5.77 -20.56
C VAL A 388 -29.03 -6.54 -19.26
N GLU A 389 -30.25 -6.60 -18.73
CA GLU A 389 -30.60 -7.47 -17.60
C GLU A 389 -30.79 -8.90 -18.12
N CYS A 390 -30.20 -9.87 -17.44
CA CYS A 390 -30.28 -11.28 -17.80
C CYS A 390 -31.04 -12.04 -16.72
N GLU A 391 -32.08 -12.77 -17.12
CA GLU A 391 -32.76 -13.67 -16.20
C GLU A 391 -31.82 -14.81 -15.80
N VAL A 392 -31.75 -15.11 -14.51
CA VAL A 392 -30.98 -16.22 -13.95
C VAL A 392 -31.93 -17.42 -13.79
N PRO A 393 -31.80 -18.48 -14.60
CA PRO A 393 -32.69 -19.64 -14.53
C PRO A 393 -32.57 -20.35 -13.18
N ALA A 394 -33.71 -20.69 -12.56
CA ALA A 394 -33.73 -21.43 -11.30
C ALA A 394 -33.04 -22.82 -11.42
N ALA A 395 -33.06 -23.41 -12.62
CA ALA A 395 -32.39 -24.67 -12.94
C ALA A 395 -30.87 -24.64 -12.71
N TRP A 396 -30.24 -23.45 -12.69
CA TRP A 396 -28.82 -23.33 -12.43
C TRP A 396 -28.44 -23.70 -10.98
N ALA A 397 -29.37 -23.58 -10.02
CA ALA A 397 -29.11 -23.96 -8.63
C ALA A 397 -28.87 -25.48 -8.46
N SER A 398 -29.44 -26.30 -9.34
CA SER A 398 -29.29 -27.77 -9.31
C SER A 398 -28.16 -28.32 -10.18
N LEU A 399 -27.39 -27.46 -10.86
CA LEU A 399 -26.29 -27.92 -11.71
C LEU A 399 -25.26 -28.68 -10.87
N ALA A 400 -24.86 -29.89 -11.28
CA ALA A 400 -23.69 -30.55 -10.72
C ALA A 400 -22.44 -29.71 -11.03
N VAL A 401 -21.67 -29.40 -10.00
CA VAL A 401 -20.36 -28.76 -10.16
C VAL A 401 -19.39 -29.91 -10.19
N ASP A 402 -18.72 -30.10 -11.33
CA ASP A 402 -17.56 -30.98 -11.40
C ASP A 402 -16.57 -30.48 -10.36
N THR A 403 -16.53 -31.15 -9.22
CA THR A 403 -15.39 -31.10 -8.33
C THR A 403 -14.27 -31.81 -9.09
N GLU A 404 -13.55 -31.10 -9.95
CA GLU A 404 -12.18 -31.51 -10.25
C GLU A 404 -11.51 -31.71 -8.89
N ALA A 405 -11.11 -32.95 -8.67
CA ALA A 405 -10.92 -33.55 -7.37
C ALA A 405 -10.13 -32.64 -6.43
N SER A 406 -10.66 -32.47 -5.23
CA SER A 406 -9.95 -31.95 -4.06
C SER A 406 -8.89 -32.94 -3.55
N ASP A 407 -8.15 -33.61 -4.44
CA ASP A 407 -7.05 -34.51 -4.13
C ASP A 407 -5.83 -33.77 -3.53
N ALA A 408 -5.89 -32.44 -3.44
CA ALA A 408 -4.89 -31.63 -2.76
C ALA A 408 -4.97 -31.68 -1.22
N LYS A 409 -5.96 -32.37 -0.61
CA LYS A 409 -6.09 -32.41 0.85
C LYS A 409 -5.13 -33.38 1.56
N THR A 410 -4.30 -34.15 0.86
CA THR A 410 -3.45 -35.17 1.51
C THR A 410 -2.06 -35.40 0.90
N SER A 411 -1.47 -34.39 0.23
CA SER A 411 -0.03 -34.45 -0.06
C SER A 411 0.64 -33.11 0.27
N THR A 412 1.24 -33.05 1.45
CA THR A 412 2.24 -32.03 1.79
C THR A 412 3.33 -32.04 0.72
N VAL A 413 3.76 -30.86 0.26
CA VAL A 413 4.96 -30.70 -0.58
C VAL A 413 6.06 -31.58 0.02
N ALA A 414 6.54 -32.57 -0.73
CA ALA A 414 7.53 -33.51 -0.23
C ALA A 414 8.86 -32.78 -0.05
N TYR A 415 9.15 -32.39 1.19
CA TYR A 415 10.42 -31.80 1.58
C TYR A 415 11.41 -32.92 1.89
N ALA A 416 12.36 -33.16 1.00
CA ALA A 416 13.44 -34.11 1.28
C ALA A 416 14.42 -33.50 2.30
N LYS A 417 14.88 -34.30 3.27
CA LYS A 417 16.07 -33.97 4.07
C LYS A 417 17.28 -34.03 3.12
N GLY A 418 17.67 -32.87 2.58
CA GLY A 418 18.92 -32.75 1.83
C GLY A 418 20.15 -32.79 2.77
N PRO A 419 21.37 -32.85 2.22
CA PRO A 419 22.63 -32.85 2.99
C PRO A 419 22.92 -31.52 3.72
N ARG A 420 22.03 -30.52 3.60
CA ARG A 420 22.14 -29.20 4.25
C ARG A 420 20.98 -29.03 5.24
N MET A 421 21.16 -28.15 6.23
CA MET A 421 20.24 -27.86 7.34
C MET A 421 18.81 -27.42 6.94
N PHE A 422 18.49 -27.32 5.63
CA PHE A 422 17.20 -26.87 5.11
C PHE A 422 16.67 -27.83 4.03
N PRO A 423 15.36 -28.15 4.03
CA PRO A 423 14.75 -28.95 2.99
C PRO A 423 14.75 -28.24 1.63
N GLU A 424 14.96 -28.98 0.53
CA GLU A 424 14.91 -28.46 -0.84
C GLU A 424 13.59 -28.86 -1.52
N VAL A 425 12.98 -27.93 -2.27
CA VAL A 425 11.79 -28.19 -3.09
C VAL A 425 12.24 -28.89 -4.37
N GLN A 426 12.05 -30.22 -4.46
CA GLN A 426 12.61 -31.00 -5.56
C GLN A 426 11.88 -30.83 -6.90
N ASN A 427 10.64 -30.36 -6.91
CA ASN A 427 9.83 -30.37 -8.13
C ASN A 427 9.07 -29.04 -8.36
N ALA A 428 9.50 -28.28 -9.38
CA ALA A 428 8.86 -27.04 -9.80
C ALA A 428 7.40 -27.23 -10.24
N SER A 429 7.03 -28.40 -10.77
CA SER A 429 5.65 -28.71 -11.17
C SER A 429 4.73 -28.93 -9.97
N GLN A 430 5.21 -29.59 -8.92
CA GLN A 430 4.46 -29.76 -7.67
C GLN A 430 4.25 -28.42 -6.97
N PHE A 431 5.31 -27.61 -6.86
CA PHE A 431 5.19 -26.25 -6.32
C PHE A 431 4.22 -25.41 -7.15
N ALA A 432 4.28 -25.53 -8.48
CA ALA A 432 3.37 -24.82 -9.37
C ALA A 432 1.90 -25.21 -9.14
N ALA A 433 1.62 -26.50 -8.97
CA ALA A 433 0.27 -27.01 -8.76
C ALA A 433 -0.28 -26.70 -7.36
N GLN A 434 0.55 -26.80 -6.31
CA GLN A 434 0.09 -26.79 -4.93
C GLN A 434 0.24 -25.42 -4.25
N VAL A 435 1.17 -24.57 -4.68
CA VAL A 435 1.44 -23.25 -4.07
C VAL A 435 1.18 -22.14 -5.08
N GLN A 436 1.81 -22.22 -6.26
CA GLN A 436 1.70 -21.15 -7.26
C GLN A 436 0.28 -21.03 -7.84
N LYS A 437 -0.41 -22.14 -8.12
CA LYS A 437 -1.78 -22.13 -8.68
C LYS A 437 -2.79 -21.52 -7.70
N PRO A 438 -2.86 -21.92 -6.41
CA PRO A 438 -3.71 -21.23 -5.43
C PRO A 438 -3.39 -19.74 -5.31
N CYS A 439 -2.11 -19.36 -5.23
CA CYS A 439 -1.70 -17.95 -5.20
C CYS A 439 -2.14 -17.18 -6.45
N ASN A 440 -1.93 -17.75 -7.65
CA ASN A 440 -2.35 -17.17 -8.92
C ASN A 440 -3.87 -17.04 -9.04
N ASN A 441 -4.64 -17.91 -8.37
CA ASN A 441 -6.10 -17.89 -8.33
C ASN A 441 -6.67 -17.03 -7.19
N LEU A 442 -5.82 -16.23 -6.52
CA LEU A 442 -6.18 -15.35 -5.40
C LEU A 442 -6.66 -16.11 -4.15
N ASP A 443 -6.21 -17.37 -4.01
CA ASP A 443 -6.51 -18.24 -2.87
C ASP A 443 -5.27 -18.57 -2.02
N GLY A 444 -4.19 -17.81 -2.15
CA GLY A 444 -2.94 -18.07 -1.40
C GLY A 444 -3.10 -18.06 0.13
N ASN A 445 -4.12 -17.38 0.64
CA ASN A 445 -4.44 -17.35 2.09
C ASN A 445 -4.96 -18.69 2.64
N SER A 446 -5.40 -19.62 1.78
CA SER A 446 -5.83 -20.95 2.21
C SER A 446 -4.67 -21.92 2.47
N LEU A 447 -3.44 -21.54 2.07
CA LEU A 447 -2.25 -22.37 2.22
C LEU A 447 -1.78 -22.42 3.69
N PRO A 448 -1.58 -23.61 4.29
CA PRO A 448 -1.05 -23.74 5.64
C PRO A 448 0.43 -23.35 5.70
N VAL A 449 0.94 -23.04 6.90
CA VAL A 449 2.37 -22.73 7.12
C VAL A 449 3.28 -23.86 6.63
N SER A 450 2.82 -25.11 6.72
CA SER A 450 3.50 -26.30 6.21
C SER A 450 3.66 -26.35 4.68
N ALA A 451 3.04 -25.44 3.93
CA ALA A 451 3.24 -25.31 2.48
C ALA A 451 4.50 -24.53 2.09
N PHE A 452 5.23 -23.97 3.08
CA PHE A 452 6.39 -23.11 2.86
C PHE A 452 7.67 -23.65 3.53
N VAL A 453 8.82 -23.46 2.87
CA VAL A 453 10.14 -23.81 3.42
C VAL A 453 10.68 -22.64 4.25
N PRO A 454 11.27 -22.89 5.44
CA PRO A 454 12.02 -21.89 6.19
C PRO A 454 13.07 -21.17 5.33
N GLY A 455 13.13 -19.84 5.42
CA GLY A 455 14.03 -19.02 4.60
C GLY A 455 13.50 -18.64 3.21
N GLY A 456 12.25 -18.96 2.88
CA GLY A 456 11.54 -18.41 1.70
C GLY A 456 12.07 -18.89 0.34
N ARG A 457 12.71 -20.06 0.30
CA ARG A 457 13.26 -20.63 -0.95
C ARG A 457 12.14 -21.16 -1.85
N VAL A 458 12.19 -20.80 -3.14
CA VAL A 458 11.26 -21.26 -4.18
C VAL A 458 12.04 -21.94 -5.31
N PRO A 459 11.48 -22.95 -6.00
CA PRO A 459 12.16 -23.60 -7.11
C PRO A 459 12.26 -22.67 -8.33
N CYS A 460 13.35 -22.80 -9.09
CA CYS A 460 13.52 -22.12 -10.38
C CYS A 460 12.53 -22.65 -11.43
N GLY A 461 12.29 -21.85 -12.47
CA GLY A 461 11.52 -22.30 -13.65
C GLY A 461 10.00 -22.38 -13.46
N THR A 462 9.44 -21.85 -12.37
CA THR A 462 7.99 -21.87 -12.10
C THR A 462 7.16 -21.02 -13.09
N SER A 463 7.77 -20.03 -13.74
CA SER A 463 7.07 -19.18 -14.73
C SER A 463 6.54 -19.95 -15.95
N GLN A 464 7.13 -21.10 -16.28
CA GLN A 464 6.72 -21.91 -17.43
C GLN A 464 5.28 -22.44 -17.30
N TYR A 465 4.77 -22.55 -16.07
CA TYR A 465 3.44 -23.06 -15.73
C TYR A 465 2.36 -21.97 -15.66
N GLU A 466 2.70 -20.68 -15.71
CA GLU A 466 1.69 -19.62 -15.57
C GLU A 466 0.74 -19.48 -16.76
N LYS A 467 1.26 -19.67 -17.99
CA LYS A 467 0.53 -19.60 -19.27
C LYS A 467 -0.56 -18.51 -19.34
N ARG A 468 -0.23 -17.27 -18.92
CA ARG A 468 -1.19 -16.18 -18.69
C ARG A 468 -2.07 -15.77 -19.89
N GLY A 469 -1.63 -15.97 -21.12
CA GLY A 469 -2.43 -15.67 -22.33
C GLY A 469 -2.92 -14.22 -22.45
N ILE A 470 -2.18 -13.23 -21.94
CA ILE A 470 -2.68 -11.83 -21.84
C ILE A 470 -2.46 -10.97 -23.09
N ALA A 471 -1.74 -11.47 -24.10
CA ALA A 471 -1.43 -10.71 -25.30
C ALA A 471 -2.70 -10.52 -26.16
N ILE A 472 -2.98 -9.28 -26.58
CA ILE A 472 -4.12 -8.98 -27.47
C ILE A 472 -3.87 -9.52 -28.88
N GLN A 473 -2.61 -9.49 -29.30
CA GLN A 473 -2.14 -9.97 -30.59
C GLN A 473 -0.87 -10.79 -30.37
N VAL A 474 -0.72 -11.85 -31.14
CA VAL A 474 0.47 -12.70 -31.15
C VAL A 474 1.08 -12.70 -32.56
N PRO A 475 2.41 -12.68 -32.68
CA PRO A 475 3.05 -12.71 -33.99
C PRO A 475 2.78 -14.05 -34.69
N LYS A 476 2.31 -13.99 -35.93
CA LYS A 476 2.25 -15.15 -36.83
C LYS A 476 3.47 -15.12 -37.74
N VAL A 477 4.30 -16.16 -37.67
CA VAL A 477 5.49 -16.28 -38.53
C VAL A 477 5.04 -16.70 -39.92
N ASP A 478 5.51 -15.96 -40.92
CA ASP A 478 5.36 -16.28 -42.34
C ASP A 478 6.66 -16.94 -42.79
N MET A 479 6.65 -18.27 -42.96
CA MET A 479 7.86 -19.03 -43.24
C MET A 479 8.41 -18.77 -44.65
N ASP A 480 7.57 -18.36 -45.59
CA ASP A 480 7.99 -18.03 -46.97
C ASP A 480 8.87 -16.77 -47.02
N LYS A 481 8.73 -15.89 -46.02
CA LYS A 481 9.52 -14.65 -45.87
C LYS A 481 10.62 -14.76 -44.82
N CYS A 482 10.68 -15.88 -44.09
CA CYS A 482 11.60 -16.05 -42.97
C CYS A 482 13.02 -16.33 -43.47
N THR A 483 13.97 -15.44 -43.15
CA THR A 483 15.39 -15.62 -43.47
C THR A 483 16.16 -16.42 -42.41
N GLN A 484 15.46 -17.04 -41.45
CA GLN A 484 16.05 -17.84 -40.36
C GLN A 484 17.11 -17.09 -39.51
N CYS A 485 17.03 -15.76 -39.45
CA CYS A 485 18.04 -14.93 -38.77
C CYS A 485 17.97 -14.90 -37.23
N ASN A 486 16.99 -15.56 -36.61
CA ASN A 486 16.75 -15.60 -35.15
C ASN A 486 16.58 -14.25 -34.42
N LYS A 487 16.55 -13.11 -35.14
CA LYS A 487 16.38 -11.77 -34.54
C LYS A 487 15.08 -11.63 -33.75
N CYS A 488 14.00 -12.28 -34.20
CA CYS A 488 12.71 -12.29 -33.49
C CYS A 488 12.79 -12.92 -32.09
N SER A 489 13.62 -13.96 -31.92
CA SER A 489 13.85 -14.60 -30.63
C SER A 489 14.71 -13.73 -29.72
N LEU A 490 15.75 -13.10 -30.26
CA LEU A 490 16.66 -12.22 -29.52
C LEU A 490 15.94 -11.00 -28.94
N ILE A 491 15.06 -10.38 -29.73
CA ILE A 491 14.36 -9.15 -29.34
C ILE A 491 13.21 -9.44 -28.36
N CYS A 492 12.73 -10.68 -28.27
CA CYS A 492 11.58 -11.02 -27.44
C CYS A 492 11.89 -10.85 -25.95
N PRO A 493 11.26 -9.88 -25.25
CA PRO A 493 11.57 -9.61 -23.84
C PRO A 493 11.04 -10.67 -22.85
N HIS A 494 10.30 -11.67 -23.36
CA HIS A 494 9.66 -12.72 -22.54
C HIS A 494 10.04 -14.15 -23.00
N ALA A 495 11.00 -14.30 -23.92
CA ALA A 495 11.37 -15.59 -24.51
C ALA A 495 10.16 -16.40 -25.06
N ALA A 496 9.15 -15.69 -25.58
CA ALA A 496 7.90 -16.25 -26.10
C ALA A 496 8.00 -16.71 -27.57
N VAL A 497 8.98 -16.20 -28.32
CA VAL A 497 9.34 -16.67 -29.67
C VAL A 497 10.69 -17.34 -29.57
N ARG A 498 10.80 -18.59 -30.07
CA ARG A 498 12.03 -19.39 -30.03
C ARG A 498 12.23 -20.10 -31.36
N PRO A 499 13.47 -20.21 -31.87
CA PRO A 499 13.76 -21.07 -33.01
C PRO A 499 13.85 -22.52 -32.56
N PHE A 500 13.38 -23.43 -33.40
CA PHE A 500 13.54 -24.88 -33.22
C PHE A 500 14.24 -25.41 -34.47
N LEU A 501 15.38 -26.06 -34.28
CA LEU A 501 16.06 -26.82 -35.32
C LEU A 501 15.83 -28.30 -35.00
N MET A 502 15.27 -29.03 -35.96
CA MET A 502 14.92 -30.43 -35.79
C MET A 502 15.40 -31.19 -37.02
N THR A 503 15.94 -32.38 -36.81
CA THR A 503 16.24 -33.34 -37.87
C THR A 503 14.95 -33.92 -38.46
N SER A 504 15.02 -34.48 -39.67
CA SER A 504 13.87 -35.16 -40.27
C SER A 504 13.35 -36.33 -39.43
N GLN A 505 14.22 -36.97 -38.62
CA GLN A 505 13.82 -38.03 -37.68
C GLN A 505 13.03 -37.47 -36.48
N GLU A 506 13.40 -36.30 -35.96
CA GLU A 506 12.67 -35.64 -34.85
C GLU A 506 11.34 -35.00 -35.30
N LEU A 507 11.22 -34.67 -36.60
CA LEU A 507 9.98 -34.21 -37.24
C LEU A 507 8.98 -35.34 -37.50
N GLY A 508 9.45 -36.60 -37.56
CA GLY A 508 8.63 -37.78 -37.75
C GLY A 508 7.97 -38.22 -36.45
N LYS A 509 6.73 -37.77 -36.23
CA LYS A 509 5.75 -38.45 -35.37
C LYS A 509 4.82 -39.30 -36.23
#